data_AF-A0A7C4MD14-F1
#
_entry.id   AF-A0A7C4MD14-F1
#
_cell.length_a   1.000
_cell.length_b   1.000
_cell.length_c   1.000
_cell.angle_alpha   90.00
_cell.angle_beta   90.00
_cell.angle_gamma   90.00
#
_symmetry.space_group_name_H-M   'P 1'
#
loop_
_entity.id
_entity.type
_entity.pdbx_description
1 polymer ?
#
loop_
_entity_poly.entity_id
_entity_poly.type
_entity_poly.pdbx_seq_one_letter_code
_entity_poly.pdbx_strand_id
1 'polypeptide(L)'
;MSLKKEKYFDKVASQSAITCTWYRLLDTQDMFAKYVWMQLPLFDLYQLGIGLEFSILPYEFQPFAIDFEYSPPNMDELMQGIWANFDKIVYEVEFPWSFDWEKFNEHIFTPEFRVFGKRKAKYGESTFYGYYYDPVLSREYLAEAFSKLRLIRKQDISWKTCLEQLADVIEVDRMAVYEVITRFLLLSSAQDNSFCLGLSLLGTGKLNWSGDGAIIPFVTLEGELKQVKYWTLENLLFGFILGITPLGYGALTPRKTMFEMEDGKKNPKILDFILNKARRVVHRNTLTTWAYTNYNKPEEMINFHKSEKVAVHDLIQTLMRAIENLINESISKTVKNAVLIRQYKNAVLQAVAWKSKRHKWGFKPFKDTPEQQFKEWWVKHWKGMGLDETILNQLYDRLLPILDRIRETKVNIGESVRKKRRMMAFSPHL
;
A
#
# COMPACT_ATOMS: atom_id res chain seq x y z
N MET A 1 -24.80 -23.55 -8.22
CA MET A 1 -23.90 -22.42 -8.58
C MET A 1 -24.65 -21.08 -8.61
N SER A 2 -25.95 -21.05 -8.96
CA SER A 2 -26.80 -19.84 -8.99
C SER A 2 -26.86 -19.07 -7.66
N LEU A 3 -27.05 -19.76 -6.53
CA LEU A 3 -27.16 -19.13 -5.19
C LEU A 3 -25.97 -18.23 -4.80
N LYS A 4 -24.73 -18.56 -5.23
CA LYS A 4 -23.55 -17.71 -4.95
C LYS A 4 -23.48 -16.48 -5.85
N LYS A 5 -23.99 -16.58 -7.09
CA LYS A 5 -24.10 -15.45 -8.02
C LYS A 5 -25.13 -14.45 -7.53
N GLU A 6 -26.32 -14.96 -7.20
CA GLU A 6 -27.42 -14.19 -6.63
C GLU A 6 -26.99 -13.46 -5.36
N LYS A 7 -26.38 -14.17 -4.39
CA LYS A 7 -25.86 -13.55 -3.17
C LYS A 7 -24.81 -12.46 -3.42
N TYR A 8 -23.98 -12.57 -4.46
CA TYR A 8 -23.03 -11.52 -4.82
C TYR A 8 -23.75 -10.31 -5.43
N PHE A 9 -24.72 -10.58 -6.32
CA PHE A 9 -25.54 -9.56 -6.95
C PHE A 9 -26.29 -8.73 -5.93
N ASP A 10 -27.03 -9.37 -5.02
CA ASP A 10 -27.83 -8.69 -3.98
C ASP A 10 -27.00 -7.85 -3.02
N LYS A 11 -25.69 -8.12 -2.93
CA LYS A 11 -24.77 -7.41 -2.03
C LYS A 11 -24.02 -6.27 -2.68
N VAL A 12 -23.80 -6.30 -4.00
CA VAL A 12 -22.82 -5.42 -4.65
C VAL A 12 -23.31 -4.81 -5.96
N ALA A 13 -24.26 -5.43 -6.66
CA ALA A 13 -24.63 -5.06 -8.03
C ALA A 13 -26.12 -4.75 -8.22
N SER A 14 -27.00 -5.16 -7.31
CA SER A 14 -28.42 -4.79 -7.36
C SER A 14 -28.62 -3.30 -7.04
N GLN A 15 -29.67 -2.69 -7.57
CA GLN A 15 -29.99 -1.28 -7.29
C GLN A 15 -30.10 -0.99 -5.79
N SER A 16 -30.69 -1.90 -5.02
CA SER A 16 -30.81 -1.79 -3.57
C SER A 16 -29.45 -1.83 -2.87
N ALA A 17 -28.53 -2.69 -3.31
CA ALA A 17 -27.17 -2.75 -2.77
C ALA A 17 -26.40 -1.45 -2.99
N ILE A 18 -26.51 -0.87 -4.19
CA ILE A 18 -25.86 0.39 -4.56
C ILE A 18 -26.36 1.52 -3.66
N THR A 19 -27.68 1.64 -3.57
CA THR A 19 -28.36 2.67 -2.77
C THR A 19 -28.01 2.54 -1.28
N CYS A 20 -28.08 1.31 -0.75
CA CYS A 20 -27.70 1.02 0.63
C CYS A 20 -26.23 1.36 0.90
N THR A 21 -25.32 1.01 -0.01
CA THR A 21 -23.89 1.33 0.13
C THR A 21 -23.67 2.84 0.17
N TRP A 22 -24.35 3.60 -0.69
CA TRP A 22 -24.24 5.06 -0.71
C TRP A 22 -24.73 5.69 0.59
N TYR A 23 -25.91 5.31 1.09
CA TYR A 23 -26.40 5.80 2.39
C TYR A 23 -25.46 5.42 3.54
N ARG A 24 -24.95 4.20 3.56
CA ARG A 24 -23.99 3.77 4.60
C ARG A 24 -22.69 4.56 4.58
N LEU A 25 -22.20 4.97 3.40
CA LEU A 25 -21.01 5.81 3.29
C LEU A 25 -21.27 7.24 3.76
N LEU A 26 -22.49 7.76 3.60
CA LEU A 26 -22.90 9.03 4.22
C LEU A 26 -22.94 8.90 5.75
N ASP A 27 -23.62 7.87 6.27
CA ASP A 27 -23.74 7.63 7.72
C ASP A 27 -22.38 7.46 8.41
N THR A 28 -21.40 6.91 7.70
CA THR A 28 -20.06 6.60 8.23
C THR A 28 -19.00 7.63 7.86
N GLN A 29 -19.37 8.75 7.21
CA GLN A 29 -18.42 9.73 6.70
C GLN A 29 -17.51 10.31 7.78
N ASP A 30 -18.06 10.64 8.95
CA ASP A 30 -17.26 11.21 10.05
C ASP A 30 -16.28 10.19 10.65
N MET A 31 -16.74 8.94 10.80
CA MET A 31 -15.88 7.84 11.26
C MET A 31 -14.76 7.56 10.26
N PHE A 32 -15.09 7.56 8.97
CA PHE A 32 -14.12 7.41 7.89
C PHE A 32 -13.12 8.57 7.89
N ALA A 33 -13.59 9.81 8.02
CA ALA A 33 -12.73 10.99 8.10
C ALA A 33 -11.73 10.87 9.25
N LYS A 34 -12.20 10.50 10.45
CA LYS A 34 -11.33 10.24 11.60
C LYS A 34 -10.29 9.15 11.28
N TYR A 35 -10.71 8.05 10.65
CA TYR A 35 -9.78 6.98 10.27
C TYR A 35 -8.73 7.45 9.27
N VAL A 36 -9.12 8.21 8.24
CA VAL A 36 -8.19 8.78 7.25
C VAL A 36 -7.18 9.70 7.94
N TRP A 37 -7.63 10.60 8.81
CA TRP A 37 -6.74 11.52 9.51
C TRP A 37 -5.80 10.83 10.52
N MET A 38 -6.19 9.69 11.09
CA MET A 38 -5.30 8.90 11.94
C MET A 38 -4.27 8.12 11.12
N GLN A 39 -4.67 7.51 10.01
CA GLN A 39 -3.80 6.57 9.29
C GLN A 39 -2.96 7.25 8.21
N LEU A 40 -3.57 8.09 7.38
CA LEU A 40 -2.92 8.58 6.16
C LEU A 40 -1.72 9.49 6.46
N PRO A 41 -1.81 10.50 7.36
CA PRO A 41 -0.63 11.29 7.74
C PRO A 41 0.50 10.46 8.32
N LEU A 42 0.19 9.49 9.19
CA LEU A 42 1.18 8.57 9.76
C LEU A 42 1.92 7.81 8.66
N PHE A 43 1.20 7.19 7.72
CA PHE A 43 1.79 6.40 6.64
C PHE A 43 2.58 7.25 5.65
N ASP A 44 2.08 8.44 5.31
CA ASP A 44 2.71 9.33 4.34
C ASP A 44 3.96 10.01 4.92
N LEU A 45 3.92 10.42 6.20
CA LEU A 45 5.11 10.92 6.92
C LEU A 45 6.16 9.82 7.10
N TYR A 46 5.75 8.61 7.45
CA TYR A 46 6.66 7.47 7.51
C TYR A 46 7.38 7.26 6.16
N GLN A 47 6.64 7.24 5.05
CA GLN A 47 7.24 7.12 3.71
C GLN A 47 8.18 8.27 3.39
N LEU A 48 7.85 9.50 3.80
CA LEU A 48 8.74 10.64 3.67
C LEU A 48 10.07 10.43 4.42
N GLY A 49 10.01 9.95 5.67
CA GLY A 49 11.20 9.65 6.47
C GLY A 49 12.11 8.62 5.80
N ILE A 50 11.53 7.51 5.35
CA ILE A 50 12.25 6.50 4.56
C ILE A 50 12.76 7.09 3.23
N GLY A 51 11.97 7.94 2.58
CA GLY A 51 12.37 8.62 1.35
C GLY A 51 13.61 9.49 1.53
N LEU A 52 13.71 10.17 2.67
CA LEU A 52 14.86 11.00 3.02
C LEU A 52 16.11 10.16 3.34
N GLU A 53 15.95 9.04 4.05
CA GLU A 53 17.05 8.14 4.41
C GLU A 53 17.60 7.38 3.20
N PHE A 54 16.71 6.89 2.33
CA PHE A 54 17.05 6.06 1.16
C PHE A 54 17.01 6.84 -0.16
N SER A 55 16.86 8.16 -0.13
CA SER A 55 16.81 9.02 -1.32
C SER A 55 15.80 8.53 -2.37
N ILE A 56 14.60 8.23 -1.88
CA ILE A 56 13.42 7.89 -2.66
C ILE A 56 12.53 9.13 -2.64
N LEU A 57 12.24 9.66 -3.82
CA LEU A 57 11.42 10.85 -3.92
C LEU A 57 9.95 10.52 -3.62
N PRO A 58 9.16 11.49 -3.10
CA PRO A 58 7.77 11.24 -2.75
C PRO A 58 6.94 10.65 -3.89
N TYR A 59 7.18 11.05 -5.14
CA TYR A 59 6.43 10.51 -6.29
C TYR A 59 6.71 9.02 -6.58
N GLU A 60 7.86 8.51 -6.13
CA GLU A 60 8.28 7.12 -6.34
C GLU A 60 7.55 6.18 -5.38
N PHE A 61 7.10 6.69 -4.23
CA PHE A 61 6.20 5.97 -3.35
C PHE A 61 4.79 5.92 -3.98
N GLN A 62 4.40 4.77 -4.54
CA GLN A 62 3.01 4.58 -5.03
C GLN A 62 1.94 4.96 -4.01
N PRO A 63 2.02 4.57 -2.71
CA PRO A 63 0.97 4.97 -1.76
C PRO A 63 0.88 6.50 -1.64
N PHE A 64 2.00 7.20 -1.74
CA PHE A 64 2.08 8.66 -1.69
C PHE A 64 1.53 9.30 -2.99
N ALA A 65 1.89 8.76 -4.15
CA ALA A 65 1.62 9.31 -5.48
C ALA A 65 0.32 8.85 -6.17
N ILE A 66 -0.44 7.93 -5.56
CA ILE A 66 -1.75 7.52 -6.08
C ILE A 66 -2.83 8.45 -5.54
N ASP A 67 -3.42 9.23 -6.44
CA ASP A 67 -4.62 10.02 -6.17
C ASP A 67 -5.44 10.16 -7.45
N PHE A 68 -6.75 10.38 -7.33
CA PHE A 68 -7.69 10.40 -8.45
C PHE A 68 -8.68 11.55 -8.39
N GLU A 69 -8.83 12.27 -9.49
CA GLU A 69 -9.97 13.15 -9.71
C GLU A 69 -11.17 12.38 -10.23
N TYR A 70 -12.34 12.95 -10.01
CA TYR A 70 -13.62 12.42 -10.45
C TYR A 70 -14.22 13.33 -11.50
N SER A 71 -14.67 12.72 -12.58
CA SER A 71 -15.48 13.38 -13.59
C SER A 71 -16.82 12.64 -13.76
N PRO A 72 -17.94 13.38 -13.92
CA PRO A 72 -19.24 12.77 -14.16
C PRO A 72 -19.26 12.08 -15.53
N PRO A 73 -19.97 10.95 -15.67
CA PRO A 73 -20.10 10.28 -16.96
C PRO A 73 -21.03 11.06 -17.90
N ASN A 74 -20.82 10.92 -19.21
CA ASN A 74 -21.80 11.34 -20.21
C ASN A 74 -22.94 10.31 -20.35
N MET A 75 -23.95 10.61 -21.19
CA MET A 75 -25.12 9.74 -21.35
C MET A 75 -24.78 8.36 -21.94
N ASP A 76 -23.90 8.31 -22.95
CA ASP A 76 -23.49 7.04 -23.57
C ASP A 76 -22.73 6.15 -22.60
N GLU A 77 -21.84 6.76 -21.81
CA GLU A 77 -21.12 6.13 -20.70
C GLU A 77 -22.10 5.56 -19.66
N LEU A 78 -23.08 6.36 -19.24
CA LEU A 78 -24.10 5.96 -18.27
C LEU A 78 -24.92 4.76 -18.77
N MET A 79 -25.32 4.77 -20.04
CA MET A 79 -26.03 3.66 -20.69
C MET A 79 -25.18 2.39 -20.78
N GLN A 80 -23.86 2.51 -20.84
CA GLN A 80 -22.92 1.39 -20.72
C GLN A 80 -22.57 1.01 -19.27
N GLY A 81 -23.23 1.64 -18.28
CA GLY A 81 -23.02 1.37 -16.87
C GLY A 81 -21.73 1.97 -16.32
N ILE A 82 -21.15 2.97 -17.00
CA ILE A 82 -20.04 3.77 -16.48
C ILE A 82 -20.64 4.88 -15.63
N TRP A 83 -20.51 4.75 -14.31
CA TRP A 83 -21.11 5.68 -13.33
C TRP A 83 -20.17 6.81 -12.92
N ALA A 84 -18.88 6.62 -13.17
CA ALA A 84 -17.83 7.51 -12.72
C ALA A 84 -16.57 7.31 -13.55
N ASN A 85 -15.95 8.43 -13.93
CA ASN A 85 -14.61 8.46 -14.48
C ASN A 85 -13.62 8.86 -13.38
N PHE A 86 -12.52 8.10 -13.30
CA PHE A 86 -11.47 8.29 -12.31
C PHE A 86 -10.17 8.53 -13.05
N ASP A 87 -9.73 9.78 -13.02
CA ASP A 87 -8.55 10.25 -13.71
C ASP A 87 -7.43 10.43 -12.68
N LYS A 88 -6.24 9.90 -12.97
CA LYS A 88 -5.13 10.00 -12.02
C LYS A 88 -4.68 11.46 -11.95
N ILE A 89 -4.52 11.99 -10.74
CA ILE A 89 -3.90 13.31 -10.55
C ILE A 89 -2.45 13.25 -11.03
N VAL A 90 -2.08 14.22 -11.85
CA VAL A 90 -0.71 14.36 -12.36
C VAL A 90 0.08 15.23 -11.39
N TYR A 91 0.65 14.59 -10.37
CA TYR A 91 1.43 15.28 -9.34
C TYR A 91 2.67 16.01 -9.88
N GLU A 92 3.14 15.66 -11.09
CA GLU A 92 4.20 16.39 -11.80
C GLU A 92 3.83 17.85 -12.02
N VAL A 93 2.53 18.14 -12.20
CA VAL A 93 2.00 19.48 -12.41
C VAL A 93 1.71 20.18 -11.08
N GLU A 94 1.09 19.48 -10.12
CA GLU A 94 0.68 20.07 -8.83
C GLU A 94 1.89 20.30 -7.89
N PHE A 95 2.87 19.38 -7.90
CA PHE A 95 4.05 19.42 -7.03
C PHE A 95 5.33 19.08 -7.82
N PRO A 96 5.76 19.97 -8.75
CA PRO A 96 6.91 19.72 -9.61
C PRO A 96 8.22 19.53 -8.83
N TRP A 97 8.33 20.15 -7.65
CA TRP A 97 9.48 20.00 -6.76
C TRP A 97 9.66 18.58 -6.24
N SER A 98 8.60 17.75 -6.22
CA SER A 98 8.68 16.38 -5.70
C SER A 98 9.37 15.41 -6.66
N PHE A 99 9.60 15.80 -7.92
CA PHE A 99 10.15 14.94 -8.99
C PHE A 99 11.65 15.09 -9.21
N ASP A 100 12.27 16.07 -8.55
CA ASP A 100 13.70 16.36 -8.66
C ASP A 100 14.29 16.50 -7.26
N TRP A 101 15.41 15.82 -7.00
CA TRP A 101 16.01 15.77 -5.67
C TRP A 101 16.53 17.13 -5.18
N GLU A 102 17.09 17.93 -6.08
CA GLU A 102 17.64 19.24 -5.72
C GLU A 102 16.49 20.20 -5.39
N LYS A 103 15.46 20.24 -6.25
CA LYS A 103 14.26 21.04 -5.99
C LYS A 103 13.53 20.57 -4.73
N PHE A 104 13.45 19.26 -4.51
CA PHE A 104 12.85 18.69 -3.31
C PHE A 104 13.57 19.18 -2.06
N ASN A 105 14.90 19.04 -1.99
CA ASN A 105 15.68 19.53 -0.86
C ASN A 105 15.55 21.05 -0.68
N GLU A 106 15.55 21.82 -1.76
CA GLU A 106 15.38 23.28 -1.71
C GLU A 106 14.05 23.73 -1.14
N HIS A 107 12.96 22.99 -1.43
CA HIS A 107 11.60 23.32 -1.01
C HIS A 107 11.23 22.76 0.37
N ILE A 108 11.92 21.71 0.81
CA ILE A 108 11.61 21.03 2.06
C ILE A 108 12.52 21.50 3.19
N PHE A 109 13.80 21.79 2.93
CA PHE A 109 14.76 22.13 3.96
C PHE A 109 15.20 23.59 3.91
N THR A 110 15.39 24.17 5.11
CA THR A 110 16.05 25.46 5.24
C THR A 110 17.47 25.44 4.62
N PRO A 111 18.01 26.59 4.16
CA PRO A 111 19.26 26.65 3.41
C PRO A 111 20.44 25.92 4.09
N GLU A 112 20.52 25.97 5.41
CA GLU A 112 21.56 25.31 6.22
C GLU A 112 21.56 23.77 6.08
N PHE A 113 20.44 23.17 5.70
CA PHE A 113 20.24 21.71 5.68
C PHE A 113 19.94 21.12 4.29
N ARG A 114 20.13 21.87 3.20
CA ARG A 114 19.82 21.40 1.83
C ARG A 114 20.73 20.28 1.30
N VAL A 115 21.85 20.00 1.98
CA VAL A 115 22.79 18.90 1.65
C VAL A 115 22.36 17.58 2.31
N PHE A 116 21.12 17.49 2.81
CA PHE A 116 20.61 16.30 3.46
C PHE A 116 20.32 15.17 2.45
N GLY A 117 20.70 13.94 2.82
CA GLY A 117 20.47 12.71 2.06
C GLY A 117 21.59 12.35 1.09
N LYS A 118 21.72 11.05 0.82
CA LYS A 118 22.64 10.53 -0.22
C LYS A 118 22.00 10.75 -1.60
N ARG A 119 22.79 10.74 -2.67
CA ARG A 119 22.27 10.75 -4.04
C ARG A 119 22.25 9.33 -4.59
N LYS A 120 21.33 9.02 -5.51
CA LYS A 120 21.39 7.74 -6.23
C LYS A 120 22.61 7.74 -7.13
N ALA A 121 23.47 6.74 -6.97
CA ALA A 121 24.62 6.59 -7.84
C ALA A 121 24.19 6.13 -9.25
N LYS A 122 24.83 6.69 -10.27
CA LYS A 122 24.76 6.23 -11.65
C LYS A 122 26.09 5.57 -12.00
N TYR A 123 26.04 4.31 -12.42
CA TYR A 123 27.23 3.58 -12.87
C TYR A 123 27.95 4.35 -13.98
N GLY A 124 29.25 4.61 -13.78
CA GLY A 124 30.09 5.34 -14.74
C GLY A 124 30.01 6.87 -14.69
N GLU A 125 29.07 7.45 -13.93
CA GLU A 125 28.92 8.91 -13.79
C GLU A 125 29.20 9.40 -12.36
N SER A 126 28.76 8.65 -11.35
CA SER A 126 28.82 9.10 -9.95
C SER A 126 30.15 8.75 -9.26
N THR A 127 30.72 9.73 -8.56
CA THR A 127 31.86 9.52 -7.65
C THR A 127 31.45 8.76 -6.39
N PHE A 128 32.39 8.08 -5.73
CA PHE A 128 32.11 7.24 -4.56
C PHE A 128 31.57 8.02 -3.34
N TYR A 129 31.85 9.32 -3.24
CA TYR A 129 31.40 10.17 -2.13
C TYR A 129 30.04 10.78 -2.39
N GLY A 130 29.11 10.59 -1.45
CA GLY A 130 27.78 11.20 -1.46
C GLY A 130 26.71 10.45 -2.27
N TYR A 131 27.04 9.29 -2.83
CA TYR A 131 26.12 8.47 -3.60
C TYR A 131 25.92 7.07 -2.98
N TYR A 132 24.75 6.46 -3.17
CA TYR A 132 24.48 5.08 -2.77
C TYR A 132 24.08 4.22 -3.99
N TYR A 133 24.50 2.95 -3.97
CA TYR A 133 24.13 1.91 -4.93
C TYR A 133 23.22 0.92 -4.21
N ASP A 134 21.95 0.86 -4.57
CA ASP A 134 21.02 -0.15 -4.07
C ASP A 134 20.43 -0.90 -5.28
N PRO A 135 20.30 -2.24 -5.25
CA PRO A 135 19.59 -2.96 -6.30
C PRO A 135 18.22 -2.34 -6.55
N VAL A 136 17.85 -2.18 -7.82
CA VAL A 136 16.55 -1.58 -8.22
C VAL A 136 15.39 -2.27 -7.51
N LEU A 137 15.49 -3.59 -7.32
CA LEU A 137 14.47 -4.39 -6.66
C LEU A 137 14.28 -3.98 -5.19
N SER A 138 15.37 -3.87 -4.41
CA SER A 138 15.38 -3.42 -3.02
C SER A 138 14.63 -2.12 -2.81
N ARG A 139 14.94 -1.14 -3.66
CA ARG A 139 14.31 0.19 -3.66
C ARG A 139 12.81 0.14 -3.95
N GLU A 140 12.39 -0.62 -4.96
CA GLU A 140 10.96 -0.78 -5.30
C GLU A 140 10.18 -1.48 -4.18
N TYR A 141 10.81 -2.44 -3.48
CA TYR A 141 10.22 -3.08 -2.31
C TYR A 141 10.04 -2.13 -1.12
N LEU A 142 11.05 -1.30 -0.84
CA LEU A 142 10.96 -0.22 0.16
C LEU A 142 9.87 0.80 -0.20
N ALA A 143 9.83 1.23 -1.47
CA ALA A 143 8.90 2.25 -1.96
C ALA A 143 7.43 1.79 -1.99
N GLU A 144 7.18 0.49 -2.22
CA GLU A 144 5.81 0.02 -2.44
C GLU A 144 5.38 -1.12 -1.51
N ALA A 145 6.16 -2.19 -1.44
CA ALA A 145 5.73 -3.44 -0.85
C ALA A 145 5.73 -3.40 0.68
N PHE A 146 6.69 -2.74 1.31
CA PHE A 146 6.83 -2.72 2.77
C PHE A 146 5.61 -2.05 3.43
N SER A 147 5.21 -0.89 2.90
CA SER A 147 3.99 -0.19 3.30
C SER A 147 2.73 -1.03 3.05
N LYS A 148 2.68 -1.77 1.94
CA LYS A 148 1.55 -2.65 1.64
C LYS A 148 1.44 -3.82 2.61
N LEU A 149 2.58 -4.44 2.96
CA LEU A 149 2.63 -5.54 3.93
C LEU A 149 2.16 -5.08 5.30
N ARG A 150 2.48 -3.84 5.71
CA ARG A 150 1.94 -3.25 6.94
C ARG A 150 0.42 -3.11 6.95
N LEU A 151 -0.21 -2.86 5.80
CA LEU A 151 -1.68 -2.81 5.70
C LEU A 151 -2.33 -4.19 5.75
N ILE A 152 -1.60 -5.24 5.37
CA ILE A 152 -2.08 -6.63 5.35
C ILE A 152 -1.84 -7.32 6.71
N ARG A 153 -0.78 -6.93 7.42
CA ARG A 153 -0.36 -7.50 8.69
C ARG A 153 -0.67 -6.57 9.86
N LYS A 154 -0.76 -7.13 11.05
CA LYS A 154 -0.81 -6.33 12.28
C LYS A 154 0.57 -5.74 12.55
N GLN A 155 0.62 -4.66 13.32
CA GLN A 155 1.86 -4.04 13.81
C GLN A 155 2.45 -4.88 14.94
N ASP A 156 2.82 -6.11 14.62
CA ASP A 156 3.33 -7.09 15.57
C ASP A 156 4.46 -7.89 14.95
N ILE A 157 4.85 -8.96 15.63
CA ILE A 157 5.91 -9.86 15.21
C ILE A 157 5.65 -10.45 13.81
N SER A 158 4.39 -10.56 13.37
CA SER A 158 4.06 -11.08 12.05
C SER A 158 4.50 -10.16 10.92
N TRP A 159 4.48 -8.84 11.13
CA TRP A 159 4.99 -7.88 10.14
C TRP A 159 6.52 -7.89 10.10
N LYS A 160 7.18 -7.91 11.26
CA LYS A 160 8.63 -8.04 11.39
C LYS A 160 9.14 -9.28 10.65
N THR A 161 8.63 -10.46 11.01
CA THR A 161 9.04 -11.72 10.38
C THR A 161 8.78 -11.72 8.87
N CYS A 162 7.68 -11.12 8.41
CA CYS A 162 7.38 -11.04 6.98
C CYS A 162 8.38 -10.15 6.23
N LEU A 163 8.83 -9.05 6.83
CA LEU A 163 9.82 -8.15 6.21
C LEU A 163 11.23 -8.75 6.24
N GLU A 164 11.63 -9.40 7.33
CA GLU A 164 12.93 -10.10 7.43
C GLU A 164 13.03 -11.23 6.40
N GLN A 165 11.97 -12.03 6.26
CA GLN A 165 11.90 -13.09 5.25
C GLN A 165 12.02 -12.54 3.83
N LEU A 166 11.41 -11.37 3.58
CA LEU A 166 11.46 -10.71 2.31
C LEU A 166 12.85 -10.17 2.01
N ALA A 167 13.44 -9.44 2.97
CA ALA A 167 14.77 -8.85 2.85
C ALA A 167 15.85 -9.89 2.59
N ASP A 168 15.77 -11.06 3.22
CA ASP A 168 16.70 -12.16 2.94
C ASP A 168 16.63 -12.66 1.48
N VAL A 169 15.48 -12.49 0.79
CA VAL A 169 15.29 -12.95 -0.60
C VAL A 169 15.62 -11.87 -1.61
N ILE A 170 15.35 -10.61 -1.27
CA ILE A 170 15.70 -9.45 -2.12
C ILE A 170 17.08 -8.88 -1.81
N GLU A 171 17.85 -9.55 -0.94
CA GLU A 171 19.20 -9.18 -0.49
C GLU A 171 19.28 -7.74 0.08
N VAL A 172 18.23 -7.32 0.79
CA VAL A 172 18.21 -6.05 1.52
C VAL A 172 18.87 -6.23 2.88
N ASP A 173 19.71 -5.26 3.26
CA ASP A 173 20.34 -5.23 4.57
C ASP A 173 19.29 -5.28 5.69
N ARG A 174 19.51 -6.16 6.68
CA ARG A 174 18.57 -6.35 7.79
C ARG A 174 18.42 -5.10 8.64
N MET A 175 19.46 -4.27 8.74
CA MET A 175 19.37 -3.02 9.49
C MET A 175 18.49 -2.00 8.77
N ALA A 176 18.41 -2.00 7.43
CA ALA A 176 17.44 -1.19 6.69
C ALA A 176 16.00 -1.57 7.03
N VAL A 177 15.72 -2.88 7.13
CA VAL A 177 14.39 -3.38 7.56
C VAL A 177 14.09 -2.97 9.00
N TYR A 178 15.06 -3.12 9.89
CA TYR A 178 14.92 -2.73 11.29
C TYR A 178 14.58 -1.25 11.40
N GLU A 179 15.27 -0.41 10.63
CA GLU A 179 15.05 1.03 10.61
C GLU A 179 13.66 1.38 10.08
N VAL A 180 13.25 0.80 8.95
CA VAL A 180 11.90 0.94 8.40
C VAL A 180 10.83 0.69 9.46
N ILE A 181 10.93 -0.44 10.17
CA ILE A 181 9.93 -0.77 11.19
C ILE A 181 10.04 0.20 12.37
N THR A 182 11.26 0.51 12.82
CA THR A 182 11.53 1.41 13.94
C THR A 182 10.93 2.79 13.72
N ARG A 183 11.10 3.38 12.54
CA ARG A 183 10.51 4.68 12.16
C ARG A 183 9.00 4.66 12.22
N PHE A 184 8.37 3.63 11.66
CA PHE A 184 6.92 3.48 11.72
C PHE A 184 6.41 3.38 13.17
N LEU A 185 7.09 2.57 14.00
CA LEU A 185 6.73 2.38 15.42
C LEU A 185 6.93 3.68 16.23
N LEU A 186 8.00 4.44 15.97
CA LEU A 186 8.25 5.74 16.61
C LEU A 186 7.16 6.74 16.29
N LEU A 187 6.81 6.91 15.00
CA LEU A 187 5.75 7.82 14.57
C LEU A 187 4.38 7.40 15.11
N SER A 188 4.07 6.10 15.09
CA SER A 188 2.84 5.56 15.67
C SER A 188 2.74 5.86 17.16
N SER A 189 3.82 5.65 17.92
CA SER A 189 3.83 5.98 19.34
C SER A 189 3.70 7.48 19.59
N ALA A 190 4.39 8.31 18.80
CA ALA A 190 4.30 9.76 18.91
C ALA A 190 2.89 10.28 18.65
N GLN A 191 2.20 9.74 17.63
CA GLN A 191 0.82 10.10 17.31
C GLN A 191 -0.14 9.87 18.50
N ASP A 192 0.03 8.78 19.23
CA ASP A 192 -0.85 8.38 20.34
C ASP A 192 -0.47 9.03 21.68
N ASN A 193 0.81 9.29 21.91
CA ASN A 193 1.32 9.69 23.22
C ASN A 193 1.82 11.13 23.28
N SER A 194 1.85 11.83 22.15
CA SER A 194 2.35 13.19 22.08
C SER A 194 1.55 14.03 21.09
N PHE A 195 1.41 15.32 21.36
CA PHE A 195 0.88 16.27 20.40
C PHE A 195 2.02 16.77 19.50
N CYS A 196 2.02 16.30 18.25
CA CYS A 196 2.96 16.73 17.22
C CYS A 196 2.17 17.31 16.03
N LEU A 197 2.43 18.57 15.69
CA LEU A 197 1.81 19.24 14.55
C LEU A 197 2.13 18.48 13.25
N GLY A 198 1.11 18.23 12.44
CA GLY A 198 1.22 17.45 11.20
C GLY A 198 1.11 15.93 11.37
N LEU A 199 1.20 15.40 12.60
CA LEU A 199 1.12 13.95 12.88
C LEU A 199 -0.08 13.58 13.76
N SER A 200 -0.28 14.30 14.87
CA SER A 200 -1.30 13.96 15.88
C SER A 200 -2.63 14.64 15.58
N LEU A 201 -3.73 13.90 15.76
CA LEU A 201 -5.07 14.47 15.68
C LEU A 201 -5.37 15.29 16.95
N LEU A 202 -6.01 16.45 16.78
CA LEU A 202 -6.54 17.23 17.89
C LEU A 202 -7.52 16.36 18.71
N GLY A 203 -7.30 16.29 20.02
CA GLY A 203 -8.12 15.50 20.95
C GLY A 203 -7.71 14.03 21.09
N THR A 204 -6.73 13.52 20.33
CA THR A 204 -6.15 12.19 20.55
C THR A 204 -4.75 12.25 21.15
N GLY A 205 -3.90 13.14 20.64
CA GLY A 205 -2.54 13.30 21.14
C GLY A 205 -2.50 13.89 22.55
N LYS A 206 -1.61 13.38 23.40
CA LYS A 206 -1.41 13.89 24.76
C LYS A 206 -0.42 15.05 24.78
N LEU A 207 -0.66 16.04 25.61
CA LEU A 207 0.32 17.09 25.90
C LEU A 207 1.35 16.53 26.89
N ASN A 208 2.50 16.09 26.39
CA ASN A 208 3.57 15.44 27.16
C ASN A 208 4.90 16.20 27.07
N TRP A 209 4.84 17.53 26.93
CA TRP A 209 6.00 18.39 26.81
C TRP A 209 6.61 18.70 28.17
N SER A 210 7.92 18.44 28.35
CA SER A 210 8.63 18.67 29.62
C SER A 210 9.57 19.89 29.58
N GLY A 211 9.35 20.82 28.64
CA GLY A 211 10.20 22.00 28.45
C GLY A 211 11.48 21.70 27.65
N ASP A 212 12.09 20.54 27.88
CA ASP A 212 13.26 20.05 27.16
C ASP A 212 12.92 19.00 26.08
N GLY A 213 11.69 19.02 25.55
CA GLY A 213 11.20 18.07 24.54
C GLY A 213 10.01 17.22 25.01
N ALA A 214 9.50 16.38 24.12
CA ALA A 214 8.44 15.41 24.40
C ALA A 214 9.04 14.02 24.66
N ILE A 215 8.43 13.27 25.58
CA ILE A 215 8.86 11.90 25.93
C ILE A 215 7.74 10.91 25.61
N ILE A 216 8.03 9.93 24.77
CA ILE A 216 7.08 8.90 24.34
C ILE A 216 7.54 7.49 24.75
N PRO A 217 6.62 6.58 25.09
CA PRO A 217 6.94 5.18 25.28
C PRO A 217 7.18 4.51 23.93
N PHE A 218 8.27 3.77 23.77
CA PHE A 218 8.58 3.05 22.54
C PHE A 218 8.86 1.60 22.87
N VAL A 219 8.18 0.69 22.19
CA VAL A 219 8.47 -0.74 22.29
C VAL A 219 9.40 -1.09 21.14
N THR A 220 10.60 -1.55 21.45
CA THR A 220 11.57 -2.00 20.45
C THR A 220 11.09 -3.26 19.74
N LEU A 221 11.77 -3.63 18.66
CA LEU A 221 11.47 -4.87 17.95
C LEU A 221 11.78 -6.14 18.75
N GLU A 222 12.51 -5.99 19.84
CA GLU A 222 12.85 -7.03 20.82
C GLU A 222 11.79 -7.11 21.94
N GLY A 223 10.81 -6.20 21.93
CA GLY A 223 9.76 -6.12 22.95
C GLY A 223 10.16 -5.31 24.19
N GLU A 224 11.29 -4.61 24.16
CA GLU A 224 11.76 -3.79 25.28
C GLU A 224 11.03 -2.45 25.29
N LEU A 225 10.48 -2.06 26.45
CA LEU A 225 9.91 -0.73 26.61
C LEU A 225 11.01 0.29 26.93
N LYS A 226 11.18 1.26 26.04
CA LYS A 226 12.11 2.39 26.18
C LYS A 226 11.34 3.71 26.22
N GLN A 227 11.97 4.75 26.75
CA GLN A 227 11.47 6.12 26.66
C GLN A 227 12.29 6.88 25.63
N VAL A 228 11.61 7.51 24.68
CA VAL A 228 12.24 8.25 23.59
C VAL A 228 11.92 9.71 23.73
N LYS A 229 12.97 10.51 23.74
CA LYS A 229 12.88 11.95 23.81
C LYS A 229 13.08 12.55 22.43
N TYR A 230 12.21 13.46 22.04
CA TYR A 230 12.28 14.14 20.76
C TYR A 230 11.83 15.61 20.89
N TRP A 231 12.28 16.46 19.97
CA TRP A 231 11.98 17.90 19.98
C TRP A 231 11.17 18.33 18.76
N THR A 232 11.42 17.69 17.62
CA THR A 232 10.89 18.05 16.31
C THR A 232 10.42 16.80 15.57
N LEU A 233 9.56 16.98 14.57
CA LEU A 233 9.05 15.87 13.77
C LEU A 233 10.19 15.13 13.04
N GLU A 234 11.22 15.85 12.64
CA GLU A 234 12.44 15.37 11.98
C GLU A 234 13.19 14.35 12.83
N ASN A 235 13.21 14.52 14.16
CA ASN A 235 13.81 13.53 15.07
C ASN A 235 13.12 12.16 14.93
N LEU A 236 11.82 12.14 14.67
CA LEU A 236 11.03 10.91 14.50
C LEU A 236 11.12 10.36 13.08
N LEU A 237 11.16 11.25 12.08
CA LEU A 237 11.17 10.86 10.66
C LEU A 237 12.49 10.25 10.21
N PHE A 238 13.62 10.89 10.58
CA PHE A 238 14.95 10.49 10.11
C PHE A 238 16.07 10.81 11.12
N GLY A 239 15.73 11.15 12.37
CA GLY A 239 16.72 11.47 13.40
C GLY A 239 17.43 10.25 13.97
N PHE A 240 18.75 10.33 14.11
CA PHE A 240 19.53 9.31 14.80
C PHE A 240 19.28 9.38 16.31
N ILE A 241 18.67 8.33 16.86
CA ILE A 241 18.37 8.20 18.28
C ILE A 241 19.24 7.09 18.87
N LEU A 242 20.13 7.45 19.80
CA LEU A 242 21.09 6.52 20.39
C LEU A 242 20.37 5.34 21.06
N GLY A 243 20.80 4.12 20.73
CA GLY A 243 20.25 2.88 21.29
C GLY A 243 18.88 2.47 20.72
N ILE A 244 18.41 3.16 19.67
CA ILE A 244 17.16 2.88 18.95
C ILE A 244 17.42 2.80 17.45
N THR A 245 18.02 3.84 16.87
CA THR A 245 18.36 3.88 15.44
C THR A 245 19.60 3.01 15.17
N PRO A 246 19.57 2.09 14.19
CA PRO A 246 20.75 1.34 13.79
C PRO A 246 21.89 2.25 13.31
N LEU A 247 23.13 1.84 13.59
CA LEU A 247 24.30 2.60 13.13
C LEU A 247 24.35 2.66 11.60
N GLY A 248 24.64 3.84 11.06
CA GLY A 248 24.65 4.08 9.62
C GLY A 248 23.30 4.51 9.03
N TYR A 249 22.24 4.50 9.85
CA TYR A 249 20.90 4.98 9.52
C TYR A 249 20.55 6.22 10.34
N GLY A 250 19.63 7.05 9.82
CA GLY A 250 19.26 8.33 10.41
C GLY A 250 20.36 9.40 10.38
N ALA A 251 20.03 10.58 10.89
CA ALA A 251 20.92 11.74 10.91
C ALA A 251 20.87 12.48 12.24
N LEU A 252 21.99 13.09 12.62
CA LEU A 252 22.03 13.99 13.76
C LEU A 252 21.21 15.24 13.43
N THR A 253 20.08 15.35 14.12
CA THR A 253 19.09 16.41 13.91
C THR A 253 19.17 17.43 15.04
N PRO A 254 19.09 18.74 14.75
CA PRO A 254 19.11 19.77 15.78
C PRO A 254 17.80 19.78 16.57
N ARG A 255 17.77 20.56 17.65
CA ARG A 255 16.56 20.80 18.45
C ARG A 255 15.57 21.77 17.78
N LYS A 256 16.01 22.49 16.73
CA LYS A 256 15.16 23.35 15.89
C LYS A 256 14.69 22.57 14.67
N THR A 257 13.55 22.97 14.09
CA THR A 257 13.07 22.38 12.83
C THR A 257 14.09 22.61 11.72
N MET A 258 14.28 21.59 10.88
CA MET A 258 15.06 21.66 9.66
C MET A 258 14.18 22.00 8.45
N PHE A 259 12.88 21.73 8.56
CA PHE A 259 11.93 22.01 7.50
C PHE A 259 11.74 23.50 7.26
N GLU A 260 11.63 23.87 5.98
CA GLU A 260 11.32 25.22 5.57
C GLU A 260 9.85 25.53 5.87
N MET A 261 9.63 26.62 6.61
CA MET A 261 8.30 27.14 6.92
C MET A 261 8.10 28.45 6.17
N GLU A 262 7.08 28.52 5.31
CA GLU A 262 6.73 29.77 4.63
C GLU A 262 6.40 30.85 5.68
N ASP A 263 7.05 32.01 5.56
CA ASP A 263 6.91 33.16 6.46
C ASP A 263 7.17 32.85 7.95
N GLY A 264 7.83 31.72 8.26
CA GLY A 264 8.11 31.25 9.62
C GLY A 264 6.87 30.86 10.44
N LYS A 265 5.67 30.86 9.84
CA LYS A 265 4.39 30.61 10.55
C LYS A 265 3.50 29.56 9.89
N LYS A 266 3.73 29.23 8.62
CA LYS A 266 2.94 28.21 7.92
C LYS A 266 3.59 26.83 8.07
N ASN A 267 2.76 25.80 7.90
CA ASN A 267 3.23 24.42 7.85
C ASN A 267 4.25 24.23 6.71
N PRO A 268 5.21 23.31 6.84
CA PRO A 268 6.06 22.89 5.74
C PRO A 268 5.24 22.42 4.52
N LYS A 269 5.69 22.74 3.31
CA LYS A 269 5.00 22.39 2.04
C LYS A 269 4.70 20.90 1.91
N ILE A 270 5.55 20.04 2.48
CA ILE A 270 5.31 18.60 2.47
C ILE A 270 4.06 18.20 3.26
N LEU A 271 3.72 18.94 4.33
CA LEU A 271 2.48 18.72 5.06
C LEU A 271 1.28 19.13 4.21
N ASP A 272 1.36 20.21 3.43
CA ASP A 272 0.26 20.61 2.54
C ASP A 272 -0.07 19.51 1.52
N PHE A 273 0.93 18.82 0.99
CA PHE A 273 0.72 17.64 0.14
C PHE A 273 -0.13 16.59 0.86
N ILE A 274 0.29 16.19 2.07
CA ILE A 274 -0.37 15.15 2.88
C ILE A 274 -1.80 15.58 3.27
N LEU A 275 -1.96 16.84 3.70
CA LEU A 275 -3.23 17.42 4.09
C LEU A 275 -4.21 17.49 2.90
N ASN A 276 -3.74 17.89 1.72
CA ASN A 276 -4.57 17.96 0.51
C ASN A 276 -5.04 16.58 0.09
N LYS A 277 -4.14 15.60 0.08
CA LYS A 277 -4.49 14.20 -0.19
C LYS A 277 -5.49 13.66 0.83
N ALA A 278 -5.27 13.87 2.13
CA ALA A 278 -6.21 13.46 3.18
C ALA A 278 -7.61 14.05 2.95
N ARG A 279 -7.69 15.37 2.73
CA ARG A 279 -8.96 16.07 2.45
C ARG A 279 -9.65 15.49 1.23
N ARG A 280 -8.93 15.26 0.13
CA ARG A 280 -9.49 14.68 -1.10
C ARG A 280 -10.00 13.26 -0.86
N VAL A 281 -9.28 12.43 -0.12
CA VAL A 281 -9.73 11.07 0.25
C VAL A 281 -11.02 11.13 1.07
N VAL A 282 -11.10 12.01 2.07
CA VAL A 282 -12.31 12.20 2.87
C VAL A 282 -13.50 12.63 2.02
N HIS A 283 -13.33 13.64 1.15
CA HIS A 283 -14.41 14.16 0.31
C HIS A 283 -14.95 13.14 -0.69
N ARG A 284 -14.13 12.16 -1.10
CA ARG A 284 -14.52 11.13 -2.07
C ARG A 284 -15.09 9.87 -1.44
N ASN A 285 -15.33 9.84 -0.11
CA ASN A 285 -15.81 8.64 0.57
C ASN A 285 -17.03 8.02 -0.13
N THR A 286 -18.03 8.85 -0.48
CA THR A 286 -19.27 8.42 -1.15
C THR A 286 -19.05 7.96 -2.59
N LEU A 287 -18.01 8.45 -3.28
CA LEU A 287 -17.66 8.00 -4.63
C LEU A 287 -17.18 6.56 -4.66
N THR A 288 -16.83 5.98 -3.51
CA THR A 288 -16.57 4.56 -3.36
C THR A 288 -17.72 3.72 -3.88
N THR A 289 -18.98 4.12 -3.67
CA THR A 289 -20.15 3.45 -4.27
C THR A 289 -19.99 3.39 -5.79
N TRP A 290 -19.73 4.51 -6.44
CA TRP A 290 -19.61 4.57 -7.90
C TRP A 290 -18.39 3.81 -8.41
N ALA A 291 -17.27 3.83 -7.69
CA ALA A 291 -16.10 3.02 -8.01
C ALA A 291 -16.38 1.51 -8.00
N TYR A 292 -17.07 1.02 -6.96
CA TYR A 292 -17.40 -0.39 -6.83
C TYR A 292 -18.53 -0.82 -7.76
N THR A 293 -19.45 0.08 -8.09
CA THR A 293 -20.63 -0.22 -8.91
C THR A 293 -20.40 0.04 -10.39
N ASN A 294 -19.29 0.70 -10.72
CA ASN A 294 -18.85 0.96 -12.09
C ASN A 294 -18.94 -0.29 -12.98
N TYR A 295 -19.23 -0.04 -14.25
CA TYR A 295 -19.42 -1.02 -15.32
C TYR A 295 -20.60 -1.99 -15.13
N ASN A 296 -21.64 -1.55 -14.43
CA ASN A 296 -22.89 -2.30 -14.25
C ASN A 296 -24.02 -1.49 -14.87
N LYS A 297 -24.68 -2.01 -15.91
CA LYS A 297 -25.72 -1.26 -16.61
C LYS A 297 -27.00 -1.15 -15.76
N PRO A 298 -27.84 -0.12 -15.98
CA PRO A 298 -29.14 -0.01 -15.29
C PRO A 298 -30.00 -1.29 -15.41
N GLU A 299 -30.10 -1.86 -16.61
CA GLU A 299 -30.85 -3.10 -16.88
C GLU A 299 -30.26 -4.35 -16.18
N GLU A 300 -28.95 -4.35 -15.92
CA GLU A 300 -28.25 -5.43 -15.22
C GLU A 300 -28.50 -5.38 -13.72
N MET A 301 -28.83 -4.21 -13.16
CA MET A 301 -29.10 -4.00 -11.72
C MET A 301 -30.41 -4.62 -11.24
N ILE A 302 -31.28 -5.05 -12.16
CA ILE A 302 -32.58 -5.65 -11.87
C ILE A 302 -32.50 -7.18 -11.87
N ASN A 303 -31.66 -7.76 -12.74
CA ASN A 303 -31.59 -9.20 -12.94
C ASN A 303 -30.15 -9.71 -13.00
N PHE A 304 -29.77 -10.53 -12.02
CA PHE A 304 -28.43 -11.09 -11.91
C PHE A 304 -28.03 -11.98 -13.09
N HIS A 305 -28.98 -12.58 -13.80
CA HIS A 305 -28.70 -13.39 -14.99
C HIS A 305 -28.22 -12.55 -16.18
N LYS A 306 -28.59 -11.27 -16.21
CA LYS A 306 -28.18 -10.34 -17.27
C LYS A 306 -26.86 -9.64 -16.94
N SER A 307 -26.44 -9.61 -15.67
CA SER A 307 -25.26 -8.87 -15.24
C SER A 307 -23.94 -9.53 -15.68
N GLU A 308 -23.28 -8.93 -16.66
CA GLU A 308 -21.95 -9.35 -17.12
C GLU A 308 -20.91 -9.28 -16.00
N LYS A 309 -21.04 -8.30 -15.09
CA LYS A 309 -20.18 -8.15 -13.91
C LYS A 309 -20.27 -9.33 -12.96
N VAL A 310 -21.49 -9.81 -12.69
CA VAL A 310 -21.73 -11.00 -11.86
C VAL A 310 -21.15 -12.25 -12.54
N ALA A 311 -21.29 -12.34 -13.88
CA ALA A 311 -20.71 -13.43 -14.65
C ALA A 311 -19.17 -13.45 -14.56
N VAL A 312 -18.50 -12.30 -14.73
CA VAL A 312 -17.04 -12.16 -14.57
C VAL A 312 -16.60 -12.55 -13.16
N HIS A 313 -17.30 -12.10 -12.13
CA HIS A 313 -16.99 -12.49 -10.75
C HIS A 313 -17.06 -14.01 -10.58
N ASP A 314 -18.11 -14.67 -11.07
CA ASP A 314 -18.23 -16.13 -10.96
C ASP A 314 -17.19 -16.87 -11.79
N LEU A 315 -16.79 -16.37 -12.96
CA LEU A 315 -15.69 -16.97 -13.73
C LEU A 315 -14.38 -16.95 -12.93
N ILE A 316 -14.05 -15.81 -12.30
CA ILE A 316 -12.87 -15.71 -11.42
C ILE A 316 -13.00 -16.68 -10.23
N GLN A 317 -14.16 -16.73 -9.57
CA GLN A 317 -14.38 -17.65 -8.45
C GLN A 317 -14.33 -19.12 -8.88
N THR A 318 -14.75 -19.44 -10.11
CA THR A 318 -14.67 -20.79 -10.67
C THR A 318 -13.23 -21.19 -10.93
N LEU A 319 -12.43 -20.28 -11.51
CA LEU A 319 -10.99 -20.48 -11.66
C LEU A 319 -10.30 -20.72 -10.30
N MET A 320 -10.61 -19.91 -9.28
CA MET A 320 -10.05 -20.09 -7.94
C MET A 320 -10.46 -21.43 -7.30
N ARG A 321 -11.73 -21.83 -7.44
CA ARG A 321 -12.22 -23.14 -6.96
C ARG A 321 -11.56 -24.32 -7.68
N ALA A 322 -11.30 -24.21 -8.99
CA ALA A 322 -10.60 -25.25 -9.74
C ALA A 322 -9.18 -25.45 -9.21
N ILE A 323 -8.46 -24.35 -8.92
CA ILE A 323 -7.14 -24.38 -8.27
C ILE A 323 -7.24 -25.02 -6.89
N GLU A 324 -8.21 -24.61 -6.07
CA GLU A 324 -8.43 -25.19 -4.74
C GLU A 324 -8.70 -26.71 -4.79
N ASN A 325 -9.46 -27.19 -5.78
CA ASN A 325 -9.76 -28.60 -5.96
C ASN A 325 -8.50 -29.39 -6.35
N LEU A 326 -7.71 -28.87 -7.30
CA LEU A 326 -6.43 -29.48 -7.70
C LEU A 326 -5.48 -29.64 -6.51
N ILE A 327 -5.40 -28.65 -5.64
CA ILE A 327 -4.61 -28.73 -4.40
C ILE A 327 -5.19 -29.79 -3.47
N ASN A 328 -6.52 -29.79 -3.29
CA ASN A 328 -7.20 -30.75 -2.41
C ASN A 328 -6.90 -32.19 -2.83
N GLU A 329 -6.94 -32.49 -4.12
CA GLU A 329 -6.59 -33.79 -4.68
C GLU A 329 -5.11 -34.13 -4.47
N SER A 330 -4.23 -33.13 -4.55
CA SER A 330 -2.78 -33.29 -4.39
C SER A 330 -2.38 -33.65 -2.96
N ILE A 331 -2.99 -33.02 -1.95
CA ILE A 331 -2.53 -33.11 -0.56
C ILE A 331 -3.46 -33.92 0.35
N SER A 332 -4.69 -34.23 -0.06
CA SER A 332 -5.68 -34.90 0.81
C SER A 332 -5.25 -36.27 1.33
N LYS A 333 -4.34 -36.96 0.61
CA LYS A 333 -3.77 -38.24 1.04
C LYS A 333 -2.75 -38.08 2.17
N THR A 334 -2.04 -36.95 2.20
CA THR A 334 -0.91 -36.69 3.10
C THR A 334 -1.31 -35.79 4.28
N VAL A 335 -2.16 -34.81 4.04
CA VAL A 335 -2.64 -33.83 5.02
C VAL A 335 -4.12 -34.07 5.27
N LYS A 336 -4.46 -34.50 6.50
CA LYS A 336 -5.85 -34.76 6.90
C LYS A 336 -6.52 -33.59 7.63
N ASN A 337 -5.73 -32.65 8.15
CA ASN A 337 -6.26 -31.51 8.91
C ASN A 337 -6.89 -30.46 7.96
N ALA A 338 -8.19 -30.20 8.12
CA ALA A 338 -8.94 -29.28 7.27
C ALA A 338 -8.42 -27.82 7.32
N VAL A 339 -7.92 -27.38 8.47
CA VAL A 339 -7.33 -26.05 8.64
C VAL A 339 -6.04 -25.94 7.85
N LEU A 340 -5.15 -26.94 7.95
CA LEU A 340 -3.92 -26.98 7.17
C LEU A 340 -4.21 -27.04 5.66
N ILE A 341 -5.17 -27.87 5.24
CA ILE A 341 -5.61 -27.92 3.84
C ILE A 341 -6.06 -26.53 3.36
N ARG A 342 -6.81 -25.79 4.18
CA ARG A 342 -7.23 -24.42 3.83
C ARG A 342 -6.04 -23.46 3.75
N GLN A 343 -5.04 -23.60 4.61
CA GLN A 343 -3.82 -22.79 4.55
C GLN A 343 -3.02 -23.07 3.27
N TYR A 344 -2.83 -24.33 2.86
CA TYR A 344 -2.20 -24.64 1.56
C TYR A 344 -2.98 -24.07 0.37
N LYS A 345 -4.33 -24.13 0.42
CA LYS A 345 -5.18 -23.48 -0.59
C LYS A 345 -4.94 -21.98 -0.64
N ASN A 346 -4.91 -21.31 0.50
CA ASN A 346 -4.61 -19.87 0.57
C ASN A 346 -3.21 -19.56 0.05
N ALA A 347 -2.22 -20.41 0.34
CA ALA A 347 -0.84 -20.25 -0.12
C ALA A 347 -0.76 -20.22 -1.64
N VAL A 348 -1.32 -21.22 -2.30
CA VAL A 348 -1.33 -21.27 -3.76
C VAL A 348 -2.14 -20.12 -4.37
N LEU A 349 -3.29 -19.80 -3.80
CA LEU A 349 -4.08 -18.66 -4.28
C LEU A 349 -3.31 -17.34 -4.16
N GLN A 350 -2.45 -17.19 -3.16
CA GLN A 350 -1.54 -16.05 -3.04
C GLN A 350 -0.51 -16.02 -4.17
N ALA A 351 0.14 -17.15 -4.47
CA ALA A 351 1.13 -17.27 -5.55
C ALA A 351 0.55 -16.90 -6.92
N VAL A 352 -0.71 -17.24 -7.15
CA VAL A 352 -1.45 -16.79 -8.35
C VAL A 352 -1.80 -15.32 -8.22
N ALA A 353 -2.44 -14.91 -7.12
CA ALA A 353 -3.08 -13.62 -7.03
C ALA A 353 -2.12 -12.44 -6.97
N TRP A 354 -0.97 -12.56 -6.29
CA TRP A 354 -0.05 -11.45 -6.05
C TRP A 354 0.65 -11.00 -7.34
N LYS A 355 1.20 -11.94 -8.12
CA LYS A 355 1.78 -11.65 -9.45
C LYS A 355 0.73 -11.27 -10.52
N SER A 356 -0.56 -11.49 -10.25
CA SER A 356 -1.67 -11.13 -11.17
C SER A 356 -2.65 -10.10 -10.59
N LYS A 357 -2.23 -9.30 -9.59
CA LYS A 357 -3.07 -8.20 -9.10
C LYS A 357 -3.26 -7.16 -10.20
N ARG A 358 -4.49 -6.72 -10.45
CA ARG A 358 -4.78 -5.72 -11.50
C ARG A 358 -4.33 -4.31 -11.09
N HIS A 359 -4.55 -3.93 -9.83
CA HIS A 359 -3.95 -2.69 -9.31
C HIS A 359 -2.46 -2.88 -9.09
N LYS A 360 -1.68 -1.83 -9.34
CA LYS A 360 -0.22 -1.83 -9.17
C LYS A 360 0.20 -1.68 -7.71
N TRP A 361 -0.57 -0.92 -6.93
CA TRP A 361 -0.22 -0.51 -5.57
C TRP A 361 0.25 -1.67 -4.66
N GLY A 362 1.55 -1.67 -4.34
CA GLY A 362 2.15 -2.60 -3.38
C GLY A 362 2.35 -4.03 -3.91
N PHE A 363 2.03 -4.27 -5.18
CA PHE A 363 2.17 -5.58 -5.83
C PHE A 363 3.11 -5.55 -7.03
N LYS A 364 3.49 -4.38 -7.53
CA LYS A 364 4.44 -4.25 -8.64
C LYS A 364 5.79 -4.94 -8.33
N PRO A 365 6.41 -4.79 -7.14
CA PRO A 365 7.67 -5.48 -6.86
C PRO A 365 7.55 -7.00 -6.99
N PHE A 366 6.46 -7.60 -6.49
CA PHE A 366 6.22 -9.05 -6.62
C PHE A 366 6.00 -9.52 -8.07
N LYS A 367 5.48 -8.65 -8.94
CA LYS A 367 5.34 -8.97 -10.37
C LYS A 367 6.67 -8.96 -11.07
N ASP A 368 7.51 -7.98 -10.74
CA ASP A 368 8.79 -7.73 -11.37
C ASP A 368 9.88 -8.69 -10.83
N THR A 369 9.67 -9.27 -9.64
CA THR A 369 10.55 -10.32 -9.09
C THR A 369 10.54 -11.59 -9.97
N PRO A 370 11.73 -12.10 -10.34
CA PRO A 370 11.88 -13.39 -11.03
C PRO A 370 11.12 -14.52 -10.34
N GLU A 371 10.58 -15.45 -11.12
CA GLU A 371 9.71 -16.52 -10.59
C GLU A 371 10.40 -17.37 -9.52
N GLN A 372 11.69 -17.66 -9.69
CA GLN A 372 12.48 -18.44 -8.74
C GLN A 372 12.64 -17.73 -7.39
N GLN A 373 13.02 -16.45 -7.39
CA GLN A 373 13.12 -15.64 -6.17
C GLN A 373 11.74 -15.52 -5.49
N PHE A 374 10.67 -15.31 -6.27
CA PHE A 374 9.32 -15.25 -5.72
C PHE A 374 8.90 -16.59 -5.09
N LYS A 375 9.23 -17.73 -5.71
CA LYS A 375 9.00 -19.06 -5.14
C LYS A 375 9.74 -19.23 -3.81
N GLU A 376 11.01 -18.88 -3.75
CA GLU A 376 11.84 -18.99 -2.53
C GLU A 376 11.24 -18.19 -1.38
N TRP A 377 10.88 -16.93 -1.62
CA TRP A 377 10.16 -16.12 -0.64
C TRP A 377 8.83 -16.75 -0.24
N TRP A 378 8.03 -17.20 -1.20
CA TRP A 378 6.73 -17.79 -0.94
C TRP A 378 6.83 -19.05 -0.07
N VAL A 379 7.78 -19.94 -0.37
CA VAL A 379 8.04 -21.16 0.43
C VAL A 379 8.43 -20.77 1.85
N LYS A 380 9.40 -19.87 2.01
CA LYS A 380 9.86 -19.40 3.33
C LYS A 380 8.74 -18.75 4.14
N HIS A 381 7.91 -17.94 3.49
CA HIS A 381 6.78 -17.26 4.10
C HIS A 381 5.76 -18.25 4.70
N TRP A 382 5.33 -19.21 3.89
CA TRP A 382 4.33 -20.19 4.31
C TRP A 382 4.89 -21.25 5.26
N LYS A 383 6.17 -21.61 5.13
CA LYS A 383 6.88 -22.42 6.12
C LYS A 383 6.90 -21.74 7.49
N GLY A 384 7.16 -20.43 7.53
CA GLY A 384 7.08 -19.63 8.76
C GLY A 384 5.68 -19.60 9.40
N MET A 385 4.62 -19.93 8.65
CA MET A 385 3.26 -20.10 9.18
C MET A 385 2.93 -21.53 9.62
N GLY A 386 3.92 -22.44 9.59
CA GLY A 386 3.76 -23.84 10.00
C GLY A 386 3.36 -24.78 8.88
N LEU A 387 3.50 -24.39 7.60
CA LEU A 387 3.31 -25.31 6.47
C LEU A 387 4.60 -26.09 6.15
N ASP A 388 4.45 -27.29 5.61
CA ASP A 388 5.56 -28.17 5.24
C ASP A 388 6.20 -27.70 3.92
N GLU A 389 7.51 -27.49 3.97
CA GLU A 389 8.31 -27.02 2.84
C GLU A 389 8.30 -27.98 1.65
N THR A 390 8.30 -29.28 1.89
CA THR A 390 8.30 -30.29 0.83
C THR A 390 6.98 -30.23 0.05
N ILE A 391 5.85 -30.15 0.77
CA ILE A 391 4.52 -30.02 0.17
C ILE A 391 4.41 -28.69 -0.58
N LEU A 392 4.91 -27.59 -0.01
CA LEU A 392 4.90 -26.28 -0.67
C LEU A 392 5.66 -26.31 -2.01
N ASN A 393 6.87 -26.87 -2.03
CA ASN A 393 7.65 -27.02 -3.25
C ASN A 393 6.92 -27.87 -4.30
N GLN A 394 6.39 -29.04 -3.90
CA GLN A 394 5.62 -29.90 -4.79
C GLN A 394 4.40 -29.20 -5.39
N LEU A 395 3.66 -28.44 -4.58
CA LEU A 395 2.50 -27.67 -5.04
C LEU A 395 2.91 -26.58 -6.03
N TYR A 396 3.99 -25.86 -5.75
CA TYR A 396 4.48 -24.81 -6.63
C TYR A 396 4.94 -25.38 -7.97
N ASP A 397 5.74 -26.45 -7.95
CA ASP A 397 6.28 -27.10 -9.15
C ASP A 397 5.18 -27.71 -10.02
N ARG A 398 4.14 -28.26 -9.40
CA ARG A 398 2.96 -28.76 -10.12
C ARG A 398 2.20 -27.65 -10.83
N LEU A 399 2.16 -26.44 -10.26
CA LEU A 399 1.44 -25.31 -10.82
C LEU A 399 2.27 -24.51 -11.82
N LEU A 400 3.59 -24.51 -11.68
CA LEU A 400 4.52 -23.73 -12.48
C LEU A 400 4.22 -23.76 -13.99
N PRO A 401 3.92 -24.92 -14.62
CA PRO A 401 3.63 -24.97 -16.06
C PRO A 401 2.37 -24.22 -16.49
N ILE A 402 1.44 -23.96 -15.56
CA ILE A 402 0.14 -23.33 -15.85
C ILE A 402 -0.03 -21.97 -15.15
N LEU A 403 0.92 -21.55 -14.31
CA LEU A 403 0.80 -20.33 -13.50
C LEU A 403 0.61 -19.09 -14.37
N ASP A 404 1.43 -18.90 -15.40
CA ASP A 404 1.38 -17.70 -16.24
C ASP A 404 0.08 -17.62 -17.02
N ARG A 405 -0.39 -18.74 -17.59
CA ARG A 405 -1.69 -18.81 -18.27
C ARG A 405 -2.84 -18.49 -17.32
N ILE A 406 -2.83 -19.02 -16.09
CA ILE A 406 -3.86 -18.72 -15.08
C ILE A 406 -3.84 -17.24 -14.70
N ARG A 407 -2.64 -16.68 -14.46
CA ARG A 407 -2.43 -15.28 -14.10
C ARG A 407 -2.96 -14.35 -15.19
N GLU A 408 -2.61 -14.62 -16.44
CA GLU A 408 -3.07 -13.88 -17.61
C GLU A 408 -4.59 -13.99 -17.79
N THR A 409 -5.13 -15.21 -17.75
CA THR A 409 -6.57 -15.46 -17.85
C THR A 409 -7.35 -14.68 -16.79
N LYS A 410 -6.87 -14.69 -15.54
CA LYS A 410 -7.48 -13.92 -14.45
C LYS A 410 -7.47 -12.41 -14.71
N VAL A 411 -6.39 -11.86 -15.25
CA VAL A 411 -6.30 -10.44 -15.61
C VAL A 411 -7.28 -10.11 -16.75
N ASN A 412 -7.26 -10.91 -17.82
CA ASN A 412 -8.11 -10.73 -18.99
C ASN A 412 -9.60 -10.81 -18.64
N ILE A 413 -10.01 -11.82 -17.86
CA ILE A 413 -11.40 -11.94 -17.36
C ILE A 413 -11.76 -10.71 -16.52
N GLY A 414 -10.89 -10.28 -15.61
CA GLY A 414 -11.17 -9.13 -14.76
C GLY A 414 -11.32 -7.81 -15.53
N GLU A 415 -10.55 -7.60 -16.60
CA GLU A 415 -10.58 -6.37 -17.38
C GLU A 415 -11.64 -6.36 -18.49
N SER A 416 -12.16 -7.53 -18.86
CA SER A 416 -13.07 -7.72 -20.01
C SER A 416 -14.25 -6.75 -20.02
N VAL A 417 -15.03 -6.70 -18.94
CA VAL A 417 -16.21 -5.84 -18.83
C VAL A 417 -15.83 -4.37 -18.93
N ARG A 418 -14.78 -3.93 -18.21
CA ARG A 418 -14.30 -2.53 -18.28
C ARG A 418 -13.91 -2.13 -19.72
N LYS A 419 -13.10 -2.96 -20.38
CA LYS A 419 -12.64 -2.73 -21.76
C LYS A 419 -13.83 -2.67 -22.72
N LYS A 420 -14.72 -3.67 -22.63
CA LYS A 420 -15.92 -3.78 -23.46
C LYS A 420 -16.87 -2.59 -23.28
N ARG A 421 -17.16 -2.17 -22.05
CA ARG A 421 -18.04 -1.01 -21.78
C ARG A 421 -17.45 0.30 -22.28
N ARG A 422 -16.16 0.53 -22.06
CA ARG A 422 -15.48 1.73 -22.59
C ARG A 422 -15.52 1.76 -24.12
N MET A 423 -15.22 0.64 -24.79
CA MET A 423 -15.30 0.58 -26.26
C MET A 423 -16.71 0.92 -26.77
N MET A 424 -17.76 0.35 -26.15
CA MET A 424 -19.14 0.67 -26.55
C MET A 424 -19.55 2.13 -26.27
N ALA A 425 -19.02 2.74 -25.22
CA ALA A 425 -19.31 4.14 -24.89
C ALA A 425 -18.61 5.12 -25.85
N PHE A 426 -17.39 4.79 -26.33
CA PHE A 426 -16.64 5.65 -27.26
C PHE A 426 -16.94 5.37 -28.74
N SER A 427 -17.62 4.26 -29.06
CA SER A 427 -18.05 3.91 -30.42
C SER A 427 -19.56 3.62 -30.47
N PRO A 428 -20.44 4.61 -30.22
CA PRO A 428 -21.88 4.38 -30.15
C PRO A 428 -22.56 4.05 -31.50
N HIS A 429 -21.83 4.06 -32.63
CA HIS A 429 -22.39 3.97 -33.98
C HIS A 429 -21.69 2.97 -34.91
N LEU A 430 -21.15 1.87 -34.38
CA LEU A 430 -20.76 0.70 -35.18
C LEU A 430 -21.72 -0.46 -34.96
#